data_AF-A0A376DGS0-F1
#
_entry.id   AF-A0A376DGS0-F1
#
_cell.length_a   1.000
_cell.length_b   1.000
_cell.length_c   1.000
_cell.angle_alpha   90.00
_cell.angle_beta   90.00
_cell.angle_gamma   90.00
#
_symmetry.space_group_name_H-M   'P 1'
#
loop_
_entity.id
_entity.type
_entity.pdbx_description
1 polymer ?
#
loop_
_entity_poly.entity_id
_entity_poly.type
_entity_poly.pdbx_seq_one_letter_code
_entity_poly.pdbx_strand_id
1 'polypeptide(L)'
;MQKLMPQVDTPDNAFHDGNPATGELGTPVYAVWLNAVQSAVRDIQAECHAILTANGFTPDPSRQNQLWAAIQKAIDSQVPVASISQAGKVQLSSATNSSSEQTAATSKAVKAVKDYADTKAPLDSPALSGTPTAPTPPSSASGREIATAAFVAAKVAKLVGSSPAALDTLKELADALGRDPNFATTMTNALAGKQPLNSTLTALSGKNVAQLLEYLGLRGTVAQAAGALQRSGGTVSGDINFDCDTWLGWNRNTDYAKIGFKNEADSDTDSYLWFEVGDNGNEYFKWRRNRGGPKSDLMNLKEDGLSVFVDAYFKSLGIDSQSGSWISMRDHRSVFTRNAVADNSAQAILRQDHSDKKFFVGGLGGQQFGFYMIKNDRTSNGYDAGAFLNREGDWCCNGKIIPTNYSNFDERYVKDIRLSTREGSQVWNGPGYGDQPPYVITGVLNSNRDEFPDTIYRRALQKFINGTWYNVGGL
;
A
#
# COMPACT_ATOMS: atom_id res chain seq x y z
N MET A 1 119.45 -104.97 41.06
CA MET A 1 120.48 -104.10 40.45
C MET A 1 121.79 -104.42 41.17
N GLN A 2 122.85 -104.82 40.47
CA GLN A 2 124.12 -105.17 41.13
C GLN A 2 124.79 -103.92 41.69
N LYS A 3 125.64 -104.09 42.71
CA LYS A 3 126.52 -103.01 43.18
C LYS A 3 127.43 -102.58 42.03
N LEU A 4 127.85 -101.30 42.07
CA LEU A 4 128.85 -100.77 41.14
C LEU A 4 130.02 -101.74 41.04
N MET A 5 130.25 -102.27 39.83
CA MET A 5 131.31 -103.24 39.55
C MET A 5 132.65 -102.72 40.12
N PRO A 6 133.39 -103.47 40.95
CA PRO A 6 134.67 -102.99 41.49
C PRO A 6 135.64 -102.57 40.39
N GLN A 7 136.44 -101.53 40.65
CA GLN A 7 137.51 -101.17 39.72
C GLN A 7 138.70 -102.10 39.88
N VAL A 8 139.52 -102.21 38.83
CA VAL A 8 140.79 -102.93 38.90
C VAL A 8 141.73 -102.32 39.94
N ASP A 9 142.44 -103.20 40.65
CA ASP A 9 143.32 -102.84 41.77
C ASP A 9 144.72 -102.45 41.24
N THR A 10 144.80 -101.22 40.74
CA THR A 10 146.03 -100.53 40.32
C THR A 10 146.05 -99.13 40.92
N PRO A 11 147.20 -98.45 41.02
CA PRO A 11 147.31 -97.14 41.70
C PRO A 11 146.38 -96.05 41.15
N ASP A 12 146.02 -96.11 39.87
CA ASP A 12 145.08 -95.19 39.22
C ASP A 12 143.70 -95.83 38.91
N ASN A 13 143.49 -97.09 39.30
CA ASN A 13 142.29 -97.89 39.08
C ASN A 13 141.94 -98.15 37.60
N ALA A 14 142.97 -98.16 36.73
CA ALA A 14 142.87 -98.52 35.32
C ALA A 14 143.79 -99.71 34.96
N PHE A 15 143.37 -100.51 33.98
CA PHE A 15 144.19 -101.58 33.41
C PHE A 15 145.33 -100.98 32.58
N HIS A 16 146.50 -101.66 32.51
CA HIS A 16 147.70 -101.22 31.77
C HIS A 16 148.33 -102.34 30.94
N ASP A 17 148.83 -102.02 29.74
CA ASP A 17 149.59 -102.95 28.90
C ASP A 17 151.10 -102.82 29.20
N GLY A 18 151.84 -103.94 29.20
CA GLY A 18 153.25 -103.96 29.61
C GLY A 18 154.19 -103.29 28.60
N ASN A 19 155.29 -102.71 29.09
CA ASN A 19 156.29 -102.02 28.26
C ASN A 19 157.57 -102.86 28.15
N PRO A 20 157.77 -103.56 27.02
CA PRO A 20 158.92 -104.44 26.86
C PRO A 20 160.27 -103.69 26.83
N ALA A 21 160.28 -102.37 26.60
CA ALA A 21 161.51 -101.56 26.55
C ALA A 21 162.05 -101.16 27.94
N THR A 22 161.21 -101.17 28.99
CA THR A 22 161.59 -100.81 30.37
C THR A 22 161.65 -102.00 31.32
N GLY A 23 161.17 -103.18 30.89
CA GLY A 23 161.05 -104.36 31.75
C GLY A 23 159.83 -104.32 32.68
N GLU A 24 158.95 -103.33 32.56
CA GLU A 24 157.70 -103.26 33.33
C GLU A 24 156.64 -104.23 32.80
N LEU A 25 156.14 -105.06 33.72
CA LEU A 25 155.07 -106.02 33.49
C LEU A 25 153.72 -105.31 33.55
N GLY A 26 152.90 -105.47 32.50
CA GLY A 26 151.54 -104.94 32.45
C GLY A 26 150.55 -105.80 33.24
N THR A 27 149.34 -105.28 33.39
CA THR A 27 148.24 -106.08 33.95
C THR A 27 147.94 -107.29 33.05
N PRO A 28 147.40 -108.41 33.60
CA PRO A 28 147.30 -109.69 32.89
C PRO A 28 146.40 -109.69 31.63
N VAL A 29 145.70 -108.59 31.37
CA VAL A 29 144.62 -108.47 30.40
C VAL A 29 144.69 -107.12 29.68
N TYR A 30 144.18 -107.08 28.45
CA TYR A 30 144.35 -105.95 27.54
C TYR A 30 143.60 -104.69 28.01
N ALA A 31 144.36 -103.60 28.21
CA ALA A 31 143.92 -102.42 28.95
C ALA A 31 142.82 -101.61 28.26
N VAL A 32 142.97 -101.39 26.95
CA VAL A 32 142.10 -100.47 26.19
C VAL A 32 140.63 -100.92 26.25
N TRP A 33 140.38 -102.21 26.03
CA TRP A 33 139.02 -102.73 26.00
C TRP A 33 138.41 -102.80 27.40
N LEU A 34 139.15 -103.29 28.39
CA LEU A 34 138.60 -103.48 29.75
C LEU A 34 138.38 -102.18 30.51
N ASN A 35 139.20 -101.14 30.30
CA ASN A 35 138.92 -99.83 30.87
C ASN A 35 137.63 -99.22 30.30
N ALA A 36 137.41 -99.33 28.99
CA ALA A 36 136.18 -98.87 28.35
C ALA A 36 134.95 -99.65 28.85
N VAL A 37 135.07 -100.98 28.98
CA VAL A 37 133.99 -101.84 29.50
C VAL A 37 133.69 -101.54 30.97
N GLN A 38 134.70 -101.43 31.83
CA GLN A 38 134.53 -101.10 33.25
C GLN A 38 133.84 -99.73 33.43
N SER A 39 134.26 -98.73 32.64
CA SER A 39 133.66 -97.39 32.68
C SER A 39 132.20 -97.42 32.25
N ALA A 40 131.89 -98.00 31.08
CA ALA A 40 130.53 -98.06 30.56
C ALA A 40 129.56 -98.85 31.47
N VAL A 41 130.01 -99.98 32.03
CA VAL A 41 129.17 -100.78 32.93
C VAL A 41 128.89 -100.05 34.23
N ARG A 42 129.90 -99.38 34.82
CA ARG A 42 129.69 -98.60 36.05
C ARG A 42 128.82 -97.36 35.81
N ASP A 43 128.95 -96.69 34.67
CA ASP A 43 128.15 -95.51 34.33
C ASP A 43 126.66 -95.86 34.20
N ILE A 44 126.34 -96.92 33.44
CA ILE A 44 124.96 -97.45 33.35
C ILE A 44 124.44 -97.88 34.72
N GLN A 45 125.28 -98.54 35.53
CA GLN A 45 124.89 -98.94 36.89
C GLN A 45 124.61 -97.72 37.78
N ALA A 46 125.41 -96.66 37.68
CA ALA A 46 125.25 -95.42 38.44
C ALA A 46 123.97 -94.67 38.05
N GLU A 47 123.65 -94.55 36.76
CA GLU A 47 122.39 -93.92 36.31
C GLU A 47 121.17 -94.69 36.79
N CYS A 48 121.20 -96.03 36.66
CA CYS A 48 120.12 -96.87 37.17
C CYS A 48 119.98 -96.75 38.70
N HIS A 49 121.09 -96.65 39.44
CA HIS A 49 121.08 -96.37 40.87
C HIS A 49 120.47 -95.00 41.18
N ALA A 50 120.81 -93.94 40.43
CA ALA A 50 120.27 -92.61 40.65
C ALA A 50 118.74 -92.60 40.50
N ILE A 51 118.19 -93.27 39.48
CA ILE A 51 116.75 -93.40 39.28
C ILE A 51 116.08 -94.15 40.44
N LEU A 52 116.69 -95.25 40.91
CA LEU A 52 116.20 -96.00 42.06
C LEU A 52 116.17 -95.12 43.32
N THR A 53 117.30 -94.49 43.63
CA THR A 53 117.49 -93.75 44.88
C THR A 53 116.62 -92.50 44.93
N ALA A 54 116.51 -91.76 43.81
CA ALA A 54 115.63 -90.60 43.69
C ALA A 54 114.16 -90.93 43.97
N ASN A 55 113.75 -92.17 43.71
CA ASN A 55 112.38 -92.66 43.98
C ASN A 55 112.27 -93.44 45.31
N GLY A 56 113.32 -93.38 46.13
CA GLY A 56 113.38 -93.95 47.48
C GLY A 56 113.70 -95.45 47.53
N PHE A 57 114.28 -96.02 46.48
CA PHE A 57 114.68 -97.42 46.43
C PHE A 57 116.20 -97.56 46.64
N THR A 58 116.60 -98.46 47.53
CA THR A 58 118.01 -98.85 47.71
C THR A 58 118.33 -100.03 46.80
N PRO A 59 119.37 -99.96 45.96
CA PRO A 59 119.70 -101.02 45.01
C PRO A 59 120.03 -102.35 45.69
N ASP A 60 119.19 -103.35 45.43
CA ASP A 60 119.36 -104.71 45.97
C ASP A 60 119.79 -105.69 44.85
N PRO A 61 120.93 -106.39 44.97
CA PRO A 61 121.35 -107.38 43.98
C PRO A 61 120.38 -108.56 43.82
N SER A 62 119.64 -108.92 44.88
CA SER A 62 118.76 -110.08 44.90
C SER A 62 117.41 -109.86 44.22
N ARG A 63 116.99 -108.60 44.02
CA ARG A 63 115.71 -108.24 43.37
C ARG A 63 115.88 -107.87 41.90
N GLN A 64 115.15 -108.56 41.02
CA GLN A 64 115.04 -108.22 39.60
C GLN A 64 113.73 -107.44 39.38
N ASN A 65 113.76 -106.23 38.77
CA ASN A 65 112.66 -105.28 38.43
C ASN A 65 112.60 -103.92 39.17
N GLN A 66 113.53 -103.65 40.09
CA GLN A 66 113.43 -102.45 40.94
C GLN A 66 113.44 -101.15 40.14
N LEU A 67 114.18 -101.10 39.03
CA LEU A 67 114.25 -99.92 38.17
C LEU A 67 112.88 -99.58 37.58
N TRP A 68 112.13 -100.60 37.14
CA TRP A 68 110.77 -100.42 36.61
C TRP A 68 109.81 -99.92 37.69
N ALA A 69 109.87 -100.47 38.90
CA ALA A 69 109.03 -100.02 40.01
C ALA A 69 109.32 -98.57 40.42
N ALA A 70 110.59 -98.16 40.39
CA ALA A 70 110.99 -96.77 40.63
C ALA A 70 110.40 -95.82 39.57
N ILE A 71 110.43 -96.22 38.30
CA ILE A 71 109.87 -95.43 37.20
C ILE A 71 108.34 -95.30 37.32
N GLN A 72 107.61 -96.38 37.63
CA GLN A 72 106.14 -96.29 37.81
C GLN A 72 105.76 -95.33 38.95
N LYS A 73 106.47 -95.40 40.08
CA LYS A 73 106.23 -94.49 41.20
C LYS A 73 106.51 -93.03 40.84
N ALA A 74 107.54 -92.78 40.04
CA ALA A 74 107.83 -91.44 39.53
C ALA A 74 106.66 -90.88 38.71
N ILE A 75 106.08 -91.70 37.82
CA ILE A 75 104.96 -91.29 36.95
C ILE A 75 103.71 -90.96 37.77
N ASP A 76 103.33 -91.82 38.72
CA ASP A 76 102.12 -91.57 39.53
C ASP A 76 102.28 -90.36 40.45
N SER A 77 103.49 -90.09 40.96
CA SER A 77 103.74 -88.89 41.76
C SER A 77 103.70 -87.60 40.93
N GLN A 78 104.01 -87.65 39.63
CA GLN A 78 104.05 -86.46 38.77
C GLN A 78 102.70 -86.14 38.12
N VAL A 79 101.75 -87.07 38.08
CA VAL A 79 100.44 -86.86 37.42
C VAL A 79 99.27 -87.31 38.31
N PRO A 80 98.89 -86.53 39.35
CA PRO A 80 97.77 -86.83 40.23
C PRO A 80 96.39 -86.63 39.54
N VAL A 81 95.31 -86.96 40.25
CA VAL A 81 93.93 -86.61 39.84
C VAL A 81 93.71 -85.11 40.06
N ALA A 82 93.04 -84.41 39.14
CA ALA A 82 92.86 -82.97 39.27
C ALA A 82 91.76 -82.59 40.28
N SER A 83 91.92 -81.41 40.85
CA SER A 83 90.92 -80.71 41.66
C SER A 83 90.85 -79.23 41.24
N ILE A 84 89.95 -78.46 41.85
CA ILE A 84 89.86 -77.00 41.64
C ILE A 84 91.11 -76.21 42.11
N SER A 85 92.06 -76.86 42.77
CA SER A 85 93.32 -76.25 43.24
C SER A 85 94.59 -77.00 42.81
N GLN A 86 94.48 -78.16 42.16
CA GLN A 86 95.61 -78.98 41.73
C GLN A 86 95.40 -79.53 40.32
N ALA A 87 96.35 -79.31 39.43
CA ALA A 87 96.31 -79.86 38.06
C ALA A 87 96.52 -81.39 38.07
N GLY A 88 95.82 -82.10 37.19
CA GLY A 88 95.83 -83.57 37.13
C GLY A 88 94.92 -84.15 36.05
N LYS A 89 94.65 -85.46 36.09
CA LYS A 89 93.71 -86.15 35.18
C LYS A 89 92.24 -85.88 35.59
N VAL A 90 91.35 -85.58 34.64
CA VAL A 90 89.90 -85.30 34.85
C VAL A 90 89.02 -86.04 33.83
N GLN A 91 87.79 -86.39 34.24
CA GLN A 91 86.75 -86.95 33.36
C GLN A 91 85.75 -85.85 32.91
N LEU A 92 85.31 -85.89 31.65
CA LEU A 92 84.39 -84.87 31.08
C LEU A 92 82.91 -85.27 31.20
N SER A 93 82.01 -84.29 31.43
CA SER A 93 80.54 -84.49 31.52
C SER A 93 79.73 -83.51 30.65
N SER A 94 78.62 -83.98 30.06
CA SER A 94 77.71 -83.17 29.21
C SER A 94 76.38 -82.79 29.89
N ALA A 95 76.23 -83.01 31.19
CA ALA A 95 75.03 -82.58 31.91
C ALA A 95 74.99 -81.05 32.06
N THR A 96 73.84 -80.41 31.79
CA THR A 96 73.65 -78.94 31.85
C THR A 96 73.24 -78.44 33.24
N ASN A 97 73.12 -79.34 34.20
CA ASN A 97 72.71 -79.07 35.58
C ASN A 97 73.55 -79.88 36.60
N SER A 98 74.78 -80.28 36.22
CA SER A 98 75.66 -81.05 37.09
C SER A 98 76.14 -80.22 38.28
N SER A 99 76.16 -80.81 39.47
CA SER A 99 76.77 -80.26 40.68
C SER A 99 78.09 -80.95 41.06
N SER A 100 78.66 -81.78 40.19
CA SER A 100 79.92 -82.51 40.43
C SER A 100 81.15 -81.62 40.24
N GLU A 101 82.04 -81.60 41.23
CA GLU A 101 83.33 -80.89 41.20
C GLU A 101 84.49 -81.75 40.64
N GLN A 102 84.27 -83.05 40.42
CA GLN A 102 85.30 -83.99 39.93
C GLN A 102 85.29 -84.14 38.41
N THR A 103 84.27 -83.57 37.74
CA THR A 103 84.10 -83.66 36.29
C THR A 103 84.08 -82.27 35.66
N ALA A 104 84.81 -82.07 34.55
CA ALA A 104 84.74 -80.81 33.81
C ALA A 104 83.57 -80.81 32.82
N ALA A 105 82.90 -79.66 32.68
CA ALA A 105 81.82 -79.49 31.71
C ALA A 105 82.37 -79.52 30.27
N THR A 106 81.67 -80.23 29.39
CA THR A 106 81.94 -80.19 27.95
C THR A 106 81.38 -78.92 27.31
N SER A 107 81.94 -78.51 26.17
CA SER A 107 81.42 -77.42 25.34
C SER A 107 79.95 -77.62 24.92
N LYS A 108 79.49 -78.88 24.80
CA LYS A 108 78.08 -79.22 24.53
C LYS A 108 77.15 -78.76 25.67
N ALA A 109 77.53 -78.98 26.93
CA ALA A 109 76.74 -78.55 28.07
C ALA A 109 76.64 -77.01 28.15
N VAL A 110 77.76 -76.32 27.89
CA VAL A 110 77.81 -74.85 27.90
C VAL A 110 76.91 -74.25 26.80
N LYS A 111 76.93 -74.83 25.59
CA LYS A 111 76.09 -74.36 24.47
C LYS A 111 74.60 -74.50 24.76
N ALA A 112 74.16 -75.63 25.34
CA ALA A 112 72.76 -75.87 25.64
C ALA A 112 72.21 -74.88 26.69
N VAL A 113 73.00 -74.51 27.70
CA VAL A 113 72.62 -73.48 28.67
C VAL A 113 72.49 -72.11 27.99
N LYS A 114 73.42 -71.77 27.09
CA LYS A 114 73.37 -70.50 26.34
C LYS A 114 72.15 -70.39 25.43
N ASP A 115 71.80 -71.47 24.72
CA ASP A 115 70.64 -71.48 23.83
C ASP A 115 69.33 -71.28 24.59
N TYR A 116 69.18 -71.88 25.77
CA TYR A 116 68.01 -71.67 26.61
C TYR A 116 67.90 -70.20 27.09
N ALA A 117 69.02 -69.59 27.48
CA ALA A 117 69.05 -68.19 27.91
C ALA A 117 68.61 -67.22 26.80
N ASP A 118 68.98 -67.50 25.53
CA ASP A 118 68.60 -66.66 24.38
C ASP A 118 67.09 -66.68 24.06
N THR A 119 66.30 -67.61 24.64
CA THR A 119 64.84 -67.69 24.42
C THR A 119 64.00 -66.82 25.38
N LYS A 120 64.62 -66.13 26.34
CA LYS A 120 63.92 -65.33 27.36
C LYS A 120 63.98 -63.84 27.02
N ALA A 121 62.90 -63.11 27.30
CA ALA A 121 62.88 -61.66 27.14
C ALA A 121 63.77 -60.98 28.21
N PRO A 122 64.36 -59.80 27.91
CA PRO A 122 65.06 -58.99 28.90
C PRO A 122 64.15 -58.67 30.10
N LEU A 123 64.69 -58.79 31.31
CA LEU A 123 63.97 -58.48 32.54
C LEU A 123 63.60 -56.98 32.61
N ASP A 124 64.51 -56.12 32.16
CA ASP A 124 64.30 -54.68 32.07
C ASP A 124 63.81 -54.28 30.68
N SER A 125 62.63 -53.65 30.64
CA SER A 125 62.04 -53.03 29.46
C SER A 125 61.92 -53.96 28.23
N PRO A 126 61.15 -55.06 28.31
CA PRO A 126 60.89 -55.91 27.16
C PRO A 126 60.09 -55.14 26.10
N ALA A 127 60.52 -55.20 24.84
CA ALA A 127 59.70 -54.76 23.71
C ALA A 127 58.61 -55.81 23.43
N LEU A 128 57.34 -55.42 23.53
CA LEU A 128 56.19 -56.30 23.25
C LEU A 128 55.66 -56.05 21.83
N SER A 129 55.45 -57.12 21.05
CA SER A 129 54.78 -57.08 19.74
C SER A 129 53.77 -58.23 19.62
N GLY A 130 52.79 -58.13 18.71
CA GLY A 130 51.68 -59.09 18.59
C GLY A 130 50.55 -58.87 19.61
N THR A 131 49.99 -59.96 20.17
CA THR A 131 48.91 -59.94 21.17
C THR A 131 49.39 -60.48 22.53
N PRO A 132 50.18 -59.71 23.30
CA PRO A 132 50.61 -60.10 24.63
C PRO A 132 49.43 -60.15 25.60
N THR A 133 49.34 -61.20 26.40
CA THR A 133 48.33 -61.33 27.46
C THR A 133 48.89 -60.86 28.80
N ALA A 134 48.15 -59.99 29.50
CA ALA A 134 48.45 -59.56 30.87
C ALA A 134 47.22 -59.76 31.76
N PRO A 135 47.39 -60.05 33.07
CA PRO A 135 46.26 -60.09 34.00
C PRO A 135 45.51 -58.75 34.02
N THR A 136 44.17 -58.78 33.92
CA THR A 136 43.34 -57.57 34.00
C THR A 136 43.39 -57.00 35.42
N PRO A 137 43.83 -55.75 35.61
CA PRO A 137 43.85 -55.13 36.94
C PRO A 137 42.43 -54.97 37.51
N PRO A 138 42.26 -54.99 38.84
CA PRO A 138 41.00 -54.63 39.47
C PRO A 138 40.65 -53.17 39.17
N SER A 139 39.36 -52.82 39.14
CA SER A 139 38.91 -51.46 38.76
C SER A 139 39.39 -50.33 39.70
N SER A 140 40.01 -50.64 40.83
CA SER A 140 40.64 -49.70 41.76
C SER A 140 42.12 -49.42 41.44
N ALA A 141 42.73 -50.10 40.46
CA ALA A 141 44.13 -49.93 40.11
C ALA A 141 44.45 -48.47 39.69
N SER A 142 45.59 -47.98 40.18
CA SER A 142 46.06 -46.60 40.00
C SER A 142 47.58 -46.49 39.90
N GLY A 143 48.29 -47.61 39.70
CA GLY A 143 49.75 -47.71 39.69
C GLY A 143 50.33 -47.87 38.29
N ARG A 144 51.42 -48.66 38.19
CA ARG A 144 52.15 -48.95 36.94
C ARG A 144 51.68 -50.24 36.25
N GLU A 145 50.46 -50.70 36.53
CA GLU A 145 49.90 -51.91 35.91
C GLU A 145 49.68 -51.74 34.39
N ILE A 146 49.70 -52.83 33.64
CA ILE A 146 49.36 -52.82 32.22
C ILE A 146 47.84 -52.69 32.08
N ALA A 147 47.37 -51.58 31.49
CA ALA A 147 45.96 -51.37 31.23
C ALA A 147 45.45 -52.29 30.11
N THR A 148 44.79 -53.39 30.49
CA THR A 148 44.13 -54.30 29.52
C THR A 148 42.88 -53.65 28.91
N ALA A 149 42.46 -54.10 27.72
CA ALA A 149 41.24 -53.60 27.06
C ALA A 149 39.98 -53.74 27.95
N ALA A 150 39.88 -54.84 28.71
CA ALA A 150 38.78 -55.07 29.65
C ALA A 150 38.73 -54.04 30.79
N PHE A 151 39.90 -53.60 31.29
CA PHE A 151 39.98 -52.58 32.33
C PHE A 151 39.46 -51.21 31.83
N VAL A 152 39.84 -50.83 30.60
CA VAL A 152 39.39 -49.58 29.97
C VAL A 152 37.88 -49.60 29.74
N ALA A 153 37.34 -50.68 29.18
CA ALA A 153 35.89 -50.83 28.96
C ALA A 153 35.09 -50.70 30.27
N ALA A 154 35.56 -51.31 31.36
CA ALA A 154 34.90 -51.23 32.67
C ALA A 154 34.93 -49.80 33.27
N LYS A 155 36.02 -49.04 33.07
CA LYS A 155 36.11 -47.64 33.52
C LYS A 155 35.18 -46.72 32.74
N VAL A 156 35.09 -46.91 31.41
CA VAL A 156 34.17 -46.15 30.56
C VAL A 156 32.72 -46.43 30.94
N ALA A 157 32.35 -47.70 31.16
CA ALA A 157 31.00 -48.08 31.62
C ALA A 157 30.61 -47.43 32.96
N LYS A 158 31.55 -47.30 33.90
CA LYS A 158 31.33 -46.59 35.17
C LYS A 158 31.17 -45.08 34.99
N LEU A 159 31.93 -44.46 34.09
CA LEU A 159 31.84 -43.03 33.79
C LEU A 159 30.47 -42.66 33.19
N VAL A 160 29.93 -43.52 32.32
CA VAL A 160 28.63 -43.28 31.65
C VAL A 160 27.41 -43.75 32.45
N GLY A 161 27.60 -44.20 33.71
CA GLY A 161 26.52 -44.38 34.67
C GLY A 161 25.32 -45.22 34.21
N SER A 162 25.54 -46.37 33.57
CA SER A 162 24.54 -47.43 33.32
C SER A 162 23.17 -47.04 32.72
N SER A 163 22.95 -45.85 32.16
CA SER A 163 21.61 -45.45 31.68
C SER A 163 21.55 -44.96 30.23
N PRO A 164 21.60 -45.88 29.26
CA PRO A 164 21.24 -45.58 27.87
C PRO A 164 19.80 -45.05 27.72
N ALA A 165 18.86 -45.55 28.54
CA ALA A 165 17.45 -45.17 28.47
C ALA A 165 17.19 -43.73 28.94
N ALA A 166 17.88 -43.24 29.99
CA ALA A 166 17.70 -41.86 30.46
C ALA A 166 18.26 -40.82 29.47
N LEU A 167 19.36 -41.14 28.77
CA LEU A 167 19.89 -40.32 27.67
C LEU A 167 18.90 -40.28 26.50
N ASP A 168 18.19 -41.38 26.23
CA ASP A 168 17.11 -41.42 25.24
C ASP A 168 15.93 -40.54 25.68
N THR A 169 15.52 -40.57 26.95
CA THR A 169 14.45 -39.71 27.47
C THR A 169 14.81 -38.22 27.40
N LEU A 170 16.07 -37.86 27.69
CA LEU A 170 16.54 -36.48 27.54
C LEU A 170 16.58 -36.03 26.08
N LYS A 171 16.90 -36.94 25.15
CA LYS A 171 16.79 -36.71 23.71
C LYS A 171 15.34 -36.55 23.26
N GLU A 172 14.42 -37.38 23.75
CA GLU A 172 12.99 -37.28 23.46
C GLU A 172 12.39 -35.98 23.97
N LEU A 173 12.76 -35.54 25.18
CA LEU A 173 12.35 -34.24 25.74
C LEU A 173 12.90 -33.08 24.92
N ALA A 174 14.19 -33.13 24.53
CA ALA A 174 14.79 -32.12 23.66
C ALA A 174 14.10 -32.06 22.29
N ASP A 175 13.75 -33.21 21.72
CA ASP A 175 13.08 -33.31 20.42
C ASP A 175 11.61 -32.83 20.51
N ALA A 176 10.89 -33.16 21.59
CA ALA A 176 9.52 -32.71 21.85
C ALA A 176 9.41 -31.19 22.07
N LEU A 177 10.45 -30.56 22.62
CA LEU A 177 10.56 -29.11 22.76
C LEU A 177 11.20 -28.43 21.53
N GLY A 178 11.39 -29.17 20.43
CA GLY A 178 11.93 -28.64 19.17
C GLY A 178 13.41 -28.21 19.25
N ARG A 179 14.14 -28.70 20.27
CA ARG A 179 15.50 -28.28 20.64
C ARG A 179 15.62 -26.76 20.76
N ASP A 180 14.58 -26.10 21.22
CA ASP A 180 14.55 -24.64 21.38
C ASP A 180 15.28 -24.20 22.66
N PRO A 181 16.50 -23.61 22.56
CA PRO A 181 17.24 -23.13 23.73
C PRO A 181 16.54 -21.96 24.44
N ASN A 182 15.57 -21.34 23.79
CA ASN A 182 14.79 -20.21 24.29
C ASN A 182 13.31 -20.58 24.46
N PHE A 183 12.97 -21.85 24.67
CA PHE A 183 11.59 -22.34 24.73
C PHE A 183 10.66 -21.45 25.59
N ALA A 184 11.12 -21.00 26.76
CA ALA A 184 10.36 -20.09 27.62
C ALA A 184 10.08 -18.73 26.93
N THR A 185 11.07 -18.15 26.26
CA THR A 185 10.92 -16.90 25.48
C THR A 185 10.04 -17.12 24.26
N THR A 186 10.20 -18.21 23.52
CA THR A 186 9.36 -18.57 22.38
C THR A 186 7.91 -18.70 22.78
N MET A 187 7.63 -19.42 23.88
CA MET A 187 6.28 -19.54 24.42
C MET A 187 5.75 -18.22 24.95
N THR A 188 6.58 -17.41 25.61
CA THR A 188 6.18 -16.07 26.08
C THR A 188 5.82 -15.16 24.90
N ASN A 189 6.59 -15.21 23.80
CA ASN A 189 6.31 -14.45 22.58
C ASN A 189 5.02 -14.93 21.89
N ALA A 190 4.83 -16.26 21.81
CA ALA A 190 3.61 -16.85 21.26
C ALA A 190 2.36 -16.47 22.07
N LEU A 191 2.48 -16.42 23.40
CA LEU A 191 1.42 -15.99 24.32
C LEU A 191 1.20 -14.47 24.27
N ALA A 192 2.26 -13.67 24.14
CA ALA A 192 2.15 -12.21 24.01
C ALA A 192 1.46 -11.78 22.71
N GLY A 193 1.54 -12.60 21.65
CA GLY A 193 0.78 -12.41 20.41
C GLY A 193 -0.70 -12.81 20.52
N LYS A 194 -1.11 -13.50 21.60
CA LYS A 194 -2.53 -13.80 21.85
C LYS A 194 -3.19 -12.60 22.52
N GLN A 195 -4.40 -12.29 22.06
CA GLN A 195 -5.23 -11.29 22.70
C GLN A 195 -5.65 -11.78 24.10
N PRO A 196 -5.57 -10.93 25.15
CA PRO A 196 -6.08 -11.29 26.47
C PRO A 196 -7.56 -11.69 26.41
N LEU A 197 -7.94 -12.70 27.20
CA LEU A 197 -9.32 -13.14 27.26
C LEU A 197 -10.20 -12.00 27.81
N ASN A 198 -10.96 -11.37 26.92
CA ASN A 198 -11.91 -10.31 27.21
C ASN A 198 -13.19 -10.59 26.44
N SER A 199 -14.34 -10.50 27.10
CA SER A 199 -15.63 -10.89 26.52
C SER A 199 -15.97 -10.09 25.26
N THR A 200 -15.72 -8.79 25.24
CA THR A 200 -15.93 -7.93 24.06
C THR A 200 -14.99 -8.29 22.93
N LEU A 201 -13.68 -8.40 23.21
CA LEU A 201 -12.68 -8.73 22.19
C LEU A 201 -12.89 -10.14 21.61
N THR A 202 -13.34 -11.08 22.43
CA THR A 202 -13.75 -12.43 22.02
C THR A 202 -15.02 -12.40 21.17
N ALA A 203 -15.99 -11.54 21.50
CA ALA A 203 -17.19 -11.37 20.69
C ALA A 203 -16.89 -10.73 19.33
N LEU A 204 -15.89 -9.84 19.25
CA LEU A 204 -15.44 -9.19 18.02
C LEU A 204 -14.55 -10.09 17.15
N SER A 205 -13.75 -10.98 17.76
CA SER A 205 -12.87 -11.88 17.02
C SER A 205 -13.70 -12.88 16.19
N GLY A 206 -13.36 -12.99 14.91
CA GLY A 206 -14.10 -13.84 13.95
C GLY A 206 -15.37 -13.23 13.36
N LYS A 207 -15.77 -12.01 13.75
CA LYS A 207 -16.86 -11.29 13.06
C LYS A 207 -16.36 -10.64 11.77
N ASN A 208 -17.17 -10.72 10.71
CA ASN A 208 -16.98 -9.90 9.52
C ASN A 208 -17.53 -8.47 9.73
N VAL A 209 -17.28 -7.56 8.77
CA VAL A 209 -17.73 -6.16 8.87
C VAL A 209 -19.23 -6.03 9.14
N ALA A 210 -20.07 -6.81 8.47
CA ALA A 210 -21.53 -6.75 8.66
C ALA A 210 -21.95 -7.17 10.08
N GLN A 211 -21.33 -8.22 10.62
CA GLN A 211 -21.57 -8.69 11.99
C GLN A 211 -21.02 -7.72 13.03
N LEU A 212 -19.92 -7.02 12.75
CA LEU A 212 -19.39 -5.96 13.62
C LEU A 212 -20.33 -4.76 13.67
N LEU A 213 -20.83 -4.31 12.51
CA LEU A 213 -21.82 -3.23 12.44
C LEU A 213 -23.12 -3.59 13.16
N GLU A 214 -23.51 -4.86 13.14
CA GLU A 214 -24.65 -5.36 13.91
C GLU A 214 -24.40 -5.37 15.41
N TYR A 215 -23.24 -5.90 15.83
CA TYR A 215 -22.83 -5.94 17.23
C TYR A 215 -22.73 -4.55 17.85
N LEU A 216 -22.29 -3.56 17.07
CA LEU A 216 -22.21 -2.15 17.49
C LEU A 216 -23.53 -1.38 17.33
N GLY A 217 -24.59 -1.99 16.77
CA GLY A 217 -25.86 -1.31 16.52
C GLY A 217 -25.80 -0.25 15.41
N LEU A 218 -24.77 -0.27 14.56
CA LEU A 218 -24.50 0.75 13.54
C LEU A 218 -25.19 0.51 12.20
N ARG A 219 -25.88 -0.63 12.00
CA ARG A 219 -26.60 -0.93 10.74
C ARG A 219 -27.60 0.17 10.36
N GLY A 220 -28.37 0.66 11.33
CA GLY A 220 -29.34 1.74 11.11
C GLY A 220 -28.65 3.05 10.69
N THR A 221 -27.56 3.42 11.36
CA THR A 221 -26.76 4.60 11.02
C THR A 221 -26.20 4.54 9.61
N VAL A 222 -25.66 3.39 9.19
CA VAL A 222 -25.13 3.21 7.82
C VAL A 222 -26.24 3.35 6.78
N ALA A 223 -27.42 2.77 7.04
CA ALA A 223 -28.56 2.89 6.12
C ALA A 223 -29.05 4.34 5.98
N GLN A 224 -29.18 5.06 7.10
CA GLN A 224 -29.54 6.49 7.11
C GLN A 224 -28.49 7.34 6.39
N ALA A 225 -27.20 7.10 6.65
CA ALA A 225 -26.11 7.82 6.00
C ALA A 225 -26.06 7.56 4.48
N ALA A 226 -26.35 6.34 4.04
CA ALA A 226 -26.41 5.99 2.62
C ALA A 226 -27.57 6.71 1.88
N GLY A 227 -28.68 6.97 2.57
CA GLY A 227 -29.83 7.70 2.03
C GLY A 227 -29.81 9.22 2.26
N ALA A 228 -28.83 9.75 3.00
CA ALA A 228 -28.78 11.16 3.34
C ALA A 228 -28.38 12.03 2.14
N LEU A 229 -29.11 13.13 1.92
CA LEU A 229 -28.75 14.15 0.94
C LEU A 229 -27.41 14.79 1.34
N GLN A 230 -26.43 14.74 0.44
CA GLN A 230 -25.11 15.32 0.69
C GLN A 230 -25.15 16.84 0.60
N ARG A 231 -24.36 17.52 1.45
CA ARG A 231 -24.24 18.99 1.44
C ARG A 231 -23.70 19.54 0.11
N SER A 232 -22.94 18.75 -0.64
CA SER A 232 -22.45 19.09 -1.98
C SER A 232 -23.53 19.02 -3.07
N GLY A 233 -24.76 18.62 -2.72
CA GLY A 233 -25.85 18.37 -3.64
C GLY A 233 -26.03 16.88 -3.95
N GLY A 234 -27.18 16.55 -4.56
CA GLY A 234 -27.57 15.19 -4.91
C GLY A 234 -28.92 15.15 -5.61
N THR A 235 -29.38 13.93 -5.94
CA THR A 235 -30.74 13.70 -6.44
C THR A 235 -31.65 13.31 -5.28
N VAL A 236 -32.83 13.91 -5.23
CA VAL A 236 -33.87 13.57 -4.24
C VAL A 236 -35.00 12.89 -5.00
N SER A 237 -35.46 11.73 -4.50
CA SER A 237 -36.52 10.92 -5.13
C SER A 237 -37.87 11.01 -4.39
N GLY A 238 -38.03 11.99 -3.51
CA GLY A 238 -39.24 12.25 -2.71
C GLY A 238 -39.39 13.75 -2.39
N ASP A 239 -40.43 14.08 -1.63
CA ASP A 239 -40.76 15.47 -1.30
C ASP A 239 -39.84 16.04 -0.20
N ILE A 240 -39.63 17.36 -0.24
CA ILE A 240 -38.98 18.12 0.83
C ILE A 240 -40.05 19.01 1.45
N ASN A 241 -40.39 18.72 2.70
CA ASN A 241 -41.38 19.47 3.48
C ASN A 241 -40.66 20.31 4.54
N PHE A 242 -41.04 21.57 4.64
CA PHE A 242 -40.66 22.46 5.74
C PHE A 242 -41.84 22.58 6.69
N ASP A 243 -41.69 22.13 7.92
CA ASP A 243 -42.71 22.06 8.97
C ASP A 243 -42.60 23.19 10.01
N CYS A 244 -41.70 24.13 9.76
CA CYS A 244 -41.43 25.29 10.57
C CYS A 244 -41.17 26.50 9.66
N ASP A 245 -41.20 27.71 10.24
CA ASP A 245 -40.89 28.94 9.50
C ASP A 245 -39.40 28.95 9.10
N THR A 246 -39.17 28.68 7.82
CA THR A 246 -37.84 28.58 7.22
C THR A 246 -37.91 28.92 5.74
N TRP A 247 -36.76 29.01 5.09
CA TRP A 247 -36.66 29.44 3.70
C TRP A 247 -35.58 28.66 2.95
N LEU A 248 -35.79 28.54 1.63
CA LEU A 248 -34.78 28.08 0.69
C LEU A 248 -34.09 29.30 0.09
N GLY A 249 -32.75 29.34 0.12
CA GLY A 249 -32.00 30.49 -0.39
C GLY A 249 -30.74 30.14 -1.16
N TRP A 250 -30.40 31.01 -2.09
CA TRP A 250 -29.14 31.06 -2.82
C TRP A 250 -28.38 32.31 -2.37
N ASN A 251 -27.32 32.13 -1.58
CA ASN A 251 -26.51 33.23 -1.06
C ASN A 251 -25.14 33.23 -1.75
N ARG A 252 -24.79 34.33 -2.42
CA ARG A 252 -23.53 34.45 -3.17
C ARG A 252 -23.09 35.91 -3.18
N ASN A 253 -21.79 36.15 -2.97
CA ASN A 253 -21.21 37.48 -3.14
C ASN A 253 -21.91 38.58 -2.31
N THR A 254 -22.30 38.26 -1.06
CA THR A 254 -23.13 39.10 -0.16
C THR A 254 -24.59 39.32 -0.59
N ASP A 255 -24.97 38.87 -1.79
CA ASP A 255 -26.33 38.93 -2.32
C ASP A 255 -27.10 37.64 -2.03
N TYR A 256 -28.41 37.68 -2.22
CA TYR A 256 -29.29 36.53 -2.03
C TYR A 256 -30.50 36.50 -2.97
N ALA A 257 -31.02 35.29 -3.18
CA ALA A 257 -32.36 35.03 -3.67
C ALA A 257 -33.02 33.98 -2.76
N LYS A 258 -34.26 34.20 -2.31
CA LYS A 258 -34.93 33.35 -1.31
C LYS A 258 -36.38 33.08 -1.68
N ILE A 259 -36.87 31.94 -1.19
CA ILE A 259 -38.27 31.53 -1.23
C ILE A 259 -38.65 31.07 0.17
N GLY A 260 -39.77 31.56 0.69
CA GLY A 260 -40.32 31.13 1.97
C GLY A 260 -41.81 31.34 2.06
N PHE A 261 -42.41 30.87 3.15
CA PHE A 261 -43.85 30.94 3.39
C PHE A 261 -44.11 31.59 4.73
N LYS A 262 -44.69 32.80 4.73
CA LYS A 262 -45.07 33.51 5.95
C LYS A 262 -46.43 33.01 6.41
N ASN A 263 -46.49 32.47 7.62
CA ASN A 263 -47.73 32.08 8.28
C ASN A 263 -47.51 32.01 9.79
N GLU A 264 -48.22 32.84 10.56
CA GLU A 264 -48.11 32.87 12.03
C GLU A 264 -49.10 31.93 12.73
N ALA A 265 -50.25 31.67 12.09
CA ALA A 265 -51.31 30.78 12.54
C ALA A 265 -52.29 30.51 11.39
N ASP A 266 -53.16 29.51 11.55
CA ASP A 266 -54.25 29.26 10.59
C ASP A 266 -55.19 30.46 10.42
N SER A 267 -55.31 31.32 11.45
CA SER A 267 -56.09 32.55 11.42
C SER A 267 -55.33 33.77 10.87
N ASP A 268 -54.13 33.59 10.32
CA ASP A 268 -53.31 34.66 9.77
C ASP A 268 -54.00 35.28 8.54
N THR A 269 -54.38 36.55 8.66
CA THR A 269 -55.07 37.28 7.59
C THR A 269 -54.14 37.77 6.48
N ASP A 270 -52.82 37.63 6.67
CA ASP A 270 -51.78 38.04 5.71
C ASP A 270 -50.72 36.94 5.57
N SER A 271 -51.17 35.72 5.25
CA SER A 271 -50.29 34.59 4.94
C SER A 271 -49.98 34.54 3.44
N TYR A 272 -48.70 34.40 3.08
CA TYR A 272 -48.27 34.43 1.69
C TYR A 272 -46.99 33.63 1.45
N LEU A 273 -46.88 33.07 0.23
CA LEU A 273 -45.61 32.62 -0.33
C LEU A 273 -44.86 33.86 -0.84
N TRP A 274 -43.63 34.05 -0.38
CA TRP A 274 -42.81 35.18 -0.79
C TRP A 274 -41.57 34.73 -1.56
N PHE A 275 -41.13 35.63 -2.45
CA PHE A 275 -39.90 35.54 -3.21
C PHE A 275 -39.13 36.82 -2.94
N GLU A 276 -37.86 36.72 -2.58
CA GLU A 276 -37.04 37.87 -2.15
C GLU A 276 -35.68 37.83 -2.84
N VAL A 277 -35.16 39.00 -3.21
CA VAL A 277 -33.79 39.20 -3.73
C VAL A 277 -33.18 40.44 -3.09
N GLY A 278 -31.86 40.47 -2.92
CA GLY A 278 -31.15 41.59 -2.29
C GLY A 278 -29.63 41.39 -2.29
N ASP A 279 -28.82 42.32 -1.77
CA ASP A 279 -29.22 43.44 -0.88
C ASP A 279 -28.86 44.82 -1.43
N ASN A 280 -28.71 44.97 -2.75
CA ASN A 280 -28.32 46.26 -3.35
C ASN A 280 -29.47 46.96 -4.10
N GLY A 281 -30.67 46.38 -4.08
CA GLY A 281 -31.88 46.91 -4.73
C GLY A 281 -31.89 46.72 -6.25
N ASN A 282 -30.79 46.23 -6.83
CA ASN A 282 -30.69 45.98 -8.26
C ASN A 282 -30.88 44.50 -8.63
N GLU A 283 -30.88 43.60 -7.65
CA GLU A 283 -31.26 42.21 -7.85
C GLU A 283 -32.75 42.13 -8.23
N TYR A 284 -33.11 41.26 -9.17
CA TYR A 284 -34.46 41.29 -9.76
C TYR A 284 -34.93 39.91 -10.20
N PHE A 285 -36.24 39.77 -10.40
CA PHE A 285 -36.84 38.52 -10.86
C PHE A 285 -36.95 38.47 -12.38
N LYS A 286 -36.57 37.33 -12.96
CA LYS A 286 -36.62 37.08 -14.41
C LYS A 286 -37.26 35.74 -14.71
N TRP A 287 -38.29 35.76 -15.54
CA TRP A 287 -38.90 34.57 -16.12
C TRP A 287 -38.41 34.40 -17.55
N ARG A 288 -37.87 33.22 -17.85
CA ARG A 288 -37.27 32.90 -19.15
C ARG A 288 -37.68 31.51 -19.62
N ARG A 289 -37.70 31.34 -20.94
CA ARG A 289 -38.02 30.06 -21.59
C ARG A 289 -36.79 29.48 -22.28
N ASN A 290 -36.61 28.17 -22.18
CA ASN A 290 -35.64 27.39 -22.96
C ASN A 290 -36.38 26.35 -23.83
N ARG A 291 -36.13 26.36 -25.15
CA ARG A 291 -36.67 25.38 -26.12
C ARG A 291 -35.55 24.74 -26.96
N GLY A 292 -34.42 24.41 -26.33
CA GLY A 292 -33.27 23.79 -27.01
C GLY A 292 -32.44 24.74 -27.88
N GLY A 293 -32.68 26.05 -27.78
CA GLY A 293 -31.93 27.11 -28.47
C GLY A 293 -31.63 28.29 -27.52
N PRO A 294 -31.36 29.50 -28.04
CA PRO A 294 -31.16 30.69 -27.21
C PRO A 294 -32.34 30.90 -26.25
N LYS A 295 -32.02 31.26 -25.01
CA LYS A 295 -33.04 31.56 -23.98
C LYS A 295 -33.75 32.87 -24.35
N SER A 296 -35.07 32.89 -24.19
CA SER A 296 -35.88 34.10 -24.37
C SER A 296 -36.41 34.57 -23.03
N ASP A 297 -36.29 35.87 -22.76
CA ASP A 297 -36.91 36.51 -21.60
C ASP A 297 -38.40 36.71 -21.88
N LEU A 298 -39.24 36.39 -20.88
CA LEU A 298 -40.69 36.53 -20.95
C LEU A 298 -41.17 37.71 -20.11
N MET A 299 -40.58 37.87 -18.92
CA MET A 299 -40.98 38.89 -17.96
C MET A 299 -39.81 39.22 -17.01
N ASN A 300 -39.67 40.49 -16.65
CA ASN A 300 -38.77 40.94 -15.59
C ASN A 300 -39.54 41.80 -14.59
N LEU A 301 -39.37 41.54 -13.29
CA LEU A 301 -39.84 42.40 -12.20
C LEU A 301 -38.62 42.98 -11.49
N LYS A 302 -38.45 44.29 -11.61
CA LYS A 302 -37.40 45.10 -10.98
C LYS A 302 -38.02 46.06 -9.96
N GLU A 303 -37.18 46.75 -9.19
CA GLU A 303 -37.60 47.80 -8.25
C GLU A 303 -38.43 48.90 -8.94
N ASP A 304 -38.07 49.29 -10.17
CA ASP A 304 -38.70 50.36 -10.92
C ASP A 304 -39.90 49.94 -11.79
N GLY A 305 -40.15 48.63 -11.92
CA GLY A 305 -41.36 48.16 -12.60
C GLY A 305 -41.31 46.76 -13.21
N LEU A 306 -42.44 46.42 -13.84
CA LEU A 306 -42.68 45.17 -14.54
C LEU A 306 -42.52 45.35 -16.05
N SER A 307 -41.63 44.57 -16.67
CA SER A 307 -41.51 44.48 -18.14
C SER A 307 -42.00 43.12 -18.62
N VAL A 308 -42.99 43.11 -19.51
CA VAL A 308 -43.51 41.89 -20.15
C VAL A 308 -43.16 41.93 -21.64
N PHE A 309 -42.49 40.88 -22.14
CA PHE A 309 -42.00 40.80 -23.53
C PHE A 309 -42.89 39.94 -24.43
N VAL A 310 -44.04 39.54 -23.91
CA VAL A 310 -45.05 38.70 -24.55
C VAL A 310 -46.43 39.32 -24.32
N ASP A 311 -47.45 38.77 -24.98
CA ASP A 311 -48.82 39.22 -24.76
C ASP A 311 -49.25 38.99 -23.30
N ALA A 312 -49.83 40.03 -22.69
CA ALA A 312 -50.35 40.01 -21.34
C ALA A 312 -51.88 40.13 -21.38
N TYR A 313 -52.57 39.11 -20.86
CA TYR A 313 -54.03 39.04 -20.84
C TYR A 313 -54.54 39.32 -19.43
N PHE A 314 -55.47 40.27 -19.32
CA PHE A 314 -56.07 40.66 -18.05
C PHE A 314 -57.58 40.59 -18.16
N LYS A 315 -58.26 40.08 -17.12
CA LYS A 315 -59.73 40.18 -17.02
C LYS A 315 -60.17 41.64 -16.94
N SER A 316 -59.40 42.46 -16.23
CA SER A 316 -59.55 43.90 -16.07
C SER A 316 -58.19 44.51 -15.74
N LEU A 317 -57.91 45.71 -16.28
CA LEU A 317 -56.72 46.49 -15.93
C LEU A 317 -57.14 47.67 -15.05
N GLY A 318 -56.81 47.62 -13.76
CA GLY A 318 -56.97 48.73 -12.84
C GLY A 318 -55.76 49.67 -12.92
N ILE A 319 -56.00 50.98 -12.90
CA ILE A 319 -54.96 52.00 -12.85
C ILE A 319 -55.18 52.77 -11.56
N ASP A 320 -54.13 52.96 -10.77
CA ASP A 320 -54.17 53.83 -9.58
C ASP A 320 -54.20 55.30 -10.02
N SER A 321 -55.38 55.75 -10.47
CA SER A 321 -55.61 57.01 -11.16
C SER A 321 -55.40 58.23 -10.27
N GLN A 322 -54.92 59.32 -10.85
CA GLN A 322 -54.69 60.60 -10.16
C GLN A 322 -55.66 61.68 -10.63
N SER A 323 -55.96 62.64 -9.75
CA SER A 323 -56.77 63.84 -10.03
C SER A 323 -55.97 65.10 -9.74
N GLY A 324 -56.16 66.14 -10.55
CA GLY A 324 -55.35 67.36 -10.49
C GLY A 324 -55.85 68.43 -11.46
N SER A 325 -55.00 69.41 -11.75
CA SER A 325 -55.31 70.46 -12.73
C SER A 325 -55.29 69.92 -14.16
N TRP A 326 -55.90 70.64 -15.10
CA TRP A 326 -55.87 70.25 -16.52
C TRP A 326 -54.45 70.02 -17.05
N ILE A 327 -53.48 70.82 -16.62
CA ILE A 327 -52.09 70.69 -17.08
C ILE A 327 -51.38 69.46 -16.48
N SER A 328 -51.73 69.02 -15.27
CA SER A 328 -51.09 67.87 -14.61
C SER A 328 -51.48 66.52 -15.22
N MET A 329 -52.52 66.47 -16.05
CA MET A 329 -52.90 65.27 -16.80
C MET A 329 -51.75 64.69 -17.66
N ARG A 330 -50.70 65.47 -17.95
CA ARG A 330 -49.49 65.03 -18.65
C ARG A 330 -48.68 63.98 -17.87
N ASP A 331 -48.74 64.02 -16.54
CA ASP A 331 -47.93 63.19 -15.65
C ASP A 331 -48.79 62.22 -14.82
N HIS A 332 -50.11 62.22 -15.02
CA HIS A 332 -51.00 61.30 -14.32
C HIS A 332 -50.70 59.85 -14.71
N ARG A 333 -50.77 58.97 -13.70
CA ARG A 333 -50.79 57.51 -13.92
C ARG A 333 -51.90 57.14 -14.90
N SER A 334 -51.50 56.61 -16.05
CA SER A 334 -52.38 56.35 -17.19
C SER A 334 -51.81 55.21 -18.04
N VAL A 335 -52.60 54.75 -19.01
CA VAL A 335 -52.08 53.90 -20.09
C VAL A 335 -51.46 54.81 -21.14
N PHE A 336 -50.16 54.66 -21.37
CA PHE A 336 -49.40 55.44 -22.33
C PHE A 336 -48.43 54.54 -23.11
N THR A 337 -47.96 55.02 -24.26
CA THR A 337 -46.91 54.34 -25.02
C THR A 337 -45.54 54.78 -24.53
N ARG A 338 -44.66 53.83 -24.24
CA ARG A 338 -43.29 54.14 -23.76
C ARG A 338 -42.47 54.95 -24.77
N ASN A 339 -42.71 54.73 -26.06
CA ASN A 339 -42.05 55.42 -27.15
C ASN A 339 -43.01 56.44 -27.76
N ALA A 340 -42.57 57.70 -27.84
CA ALA A 340 -43.32 58.75 -28.53
C ALA A 340 -43.60 58.35 -29.99
N VAL A 341 -44.78 58.72 -30.49
CA VAL A 341 -45.09 58.61 -31.91
C VAL A 341 -44.18 59.55 -32.71
N ALA A 342 -43.46 59.03 -33.70
CA ALA A 342 -42.60 59.84 -34.54
C ALA A 342 -43.42 60.77 -35.45
N ASP A 343 -42.86 61.94 -35.78
CA ASP A 343 -43.53 62.91 -36.65
C ASP A 343 -43.94 62.28 -37.98
N ASN A 344 -45.17 62.57 -38.41
CA ASN A 344 -45.78 62.02 -39.62
C ASN A 344 -45.83 60.47 -39.67
N SER A 345 -45.73 59.79 -38.52
CA SER A 345 -45.88 58.35 -38.38
C SER A 345 -47.15 57.99 -37.61
N ALA A 346 -47.78 56.86 -37.95
CA ALA A 346 -49.01 56.41 -37.32
C ALA A 346 -48.71 55.48 -36.14
N GLN A 347 -49.37 55.70 -34.98
CA GLN A 347 -49.31 54.82 -33.82
C GLN A 347 -50.70 54.71 -33.17
N ALA A 348 -51.08 53.49 -32.78
CA ALA A 348 -52.31 53.23 -32.01
C ALA A 348 -51.97 52.80 -30.58
N ILE A 349 -52.81 53.20 -29.63
CA ILE A 349 -52.70 52.81 -28.21
C ILE A 349 -53.81 51.83 -27.78
N LEU A 350 -54.98 51.90 -28.42
CA LEU A 350 -56.08 50.97 -28.19
C LEU A 350 -56.59 50.43 -29.52
N ARG A 351 -57.03 49.17 -29.51
CA ARG A 351 -57.60 48.48 -30.67
C ARG A 351 -58.82 47.66 -30.24
N GLN A 352 -59.87 47.71 -31.06
CA GLN A 352 -61.03 46.83 -30.96
C GLN A 352 -61.27 46.15 -32.31
N ASP A 353 -61.22 44.82 -32.32
CA ASP A 353 -61.44 44.01 -33.53
C ASP A 353 -62.93 43.70 -33.72
N HIS A 354 -63.40 43.82 -34.95
CA HIS A 354 -64.72 43.38 -35.42
C HIS A 354 -64.53 42.39 -36.57
N SER A 355 -65.60 41.70 -37.00
CA SER A 355 -65.54 40.66 -38.05
C SER A 355 -64.98 41.16 -39.39
N ASP A 356 -65.26 42.41 -39.75
CA ASP A 356 -64.98 43.03 -41.05
C ASP A 356 -64.04 44.24 -40.97
N LYS A 357 -63.71 44.71 -39.77
CA LYS A 357 -62.96 45.96 -39.55
C LYS A 357 -62.30 45.98 -38.18
N LYS A 358 -61.43 46.97 -37.97
CA LYS A 358 -60.81 47.25 -36.67
C LYS A 358 -60.92 48.74 -36.37
N PHE A 359 -61.22 49.05 -35.12
CA PHE A 359 -61.23 50.42 -34.59
C PHE A 359 -60.00 50.66 -33.74
N PHE A 360 -59.44 51.86 -33.85
CA PHE A 360 -58.23 52.25 -33.14
C PHE A 360 -58.43 53.61 -32.46
N VAL A 361 -57.84 53.76 -31.28
CA VAL A 361 -57.52 55.07 -30.71
C VAL A 361 -56.03 55.28 -30.91
N GLY A 362 -55.65 56.38 -31.54
CA GLY A 362 -54.27 56.62 -31.95
C GLY A 362 -54.11 57.96 -32.63
N GLY A 363 -53.05 58.10 -33.42
CA GLY A 363 -52.76 59.36 -34.10
C GLY A 363 -51.64 59.29 -35.12
N LEU A 364 -51.47 60.41 -35.82
CA LEU A 364 -50.35 60.71 -36.70
C LEU A 364 -49.44 61.70 -35.98
N GLY A 365 -48.18 61.34 -35.72
CA GLY A 365 -47.28 62.12 -34.87
C GLY A 365 -47.15 63.57 -35.32
N GLY A 366 -47.36 64.49 -34.38
CA GLY A 366 -47.34 65.93 -34.61
C GLY A 366 -48.55 66.51 -35.36
N GLN A 367 -49.49 65.67 -35.81
CA GLN A 367 -50.56 66.09 -36.73
C GLN A 367 -51.98 65.79 -36.21
N GLN A 368 -52.23 64.59 -35.69
CA GLN A 368 -53.59 64.13 -35.41
C GLN A 368 -53.65 63.19 -34.20
N PHE A 369 -54.74 63.25 -33.43
CA PHE A 369 -55.07 62.24 -32.42
C PHE A 369 -56.58 62.01 -32.33
N GLY A 370 -57.03 60.76 -32.37
CA GLY A 370 -58.45 60.42 -32.31
C GLY A 370 -58.77 58.96 -32.65
N PHE A 371 -59.91 58.77 -33.30
CA PHE A 371 -60.50 57.47 -33.63
C PHE A 371 -60.36 57.17 -35.11
N TYR A 372 -59.94 55.94 -35.44
CA TYR A 372 -59.73 55.49 -36.81
C TYR A 372 -60.34 54.11 -37.05
N MET A 373 -60.84 53.88 -38.26
CA MET A 373 -61.38 52.60 -38.72
C MET A 373 -60.62 52.11 -39.95
N ILE A 374 -60.25 50.84 -39.94
CA ILE A 374 -59.63 50.15 -41.08
C ILE A 374 -60.41 48.87 -41.34
N LYS A 375 -60.89 48.68 -42.58
CA LYS A 375 -61.55 47.44 -43.00
C LYS A 375 -60.52 46.32 -43.19
N ASN A 376 -60.92 45.09 -42.90
CA ASN A 376 -60.05 43.92 -43.01
C ASN A 376 -59.63 43.61 -44.46
N ASP A 377 -60.40 44.08 -45.45
CA ASP A 377 -60.13 43.92 -46.89
C ASP A 377 -59.27 45.05 -47.50
N ARG A 378 -58.98 46.12 -46.75
CA ARG A 378 -58.11 47.20 -47.22
C ARG A 378 -56.67 46.71 -47.39
N THR A 379 -56.10 46.89 -48.57
CA THR A 379 -54.71 46.53 -48.88
C THR A 379 -53.79 47.73 -49.10
N SER A 380 -54.34 48.91 -49.41
CA SER A 380 -53.59 50.15 -49.59
C SER A 380 -53.33 50.86 -48.26
N ASN A 381 -52.19 51.54 -48.13
CA ASN A 381 -51.88 52.32 -46.93
C ASN A 381 -52.97 53.37 -46.62
N GLY A 382 -53.23 53.63 -45.34
CA GLY A 382 -54.22 54.60 -44.86
C GLY A 382 -55.37 53.98 -44.06
N TYR A 383 -56.42 54.76 -43.85
CA TYR A 383 -57.61 54.38 -43.10
C TYR A 383 -58.89 54.67 -43.90
N ASP A 384 -60.00 54.02 -43.55
CA ASP A 384 -61.27 54.12 -44.28
C ASP A 384 -62.21 55.17 -43.67
N ALA A 385 -62.08 55.42 -42.36
CA ALA A 385 -62.75 56.53 -41.68
C ALA A 385 -61.91 57.02 -40.49
N GLY A 386 -62.02 58.32 -40.18
CA GLY A 386 -61.33 58.93 -39.06
C GLY A 386 -62.14 60.09 -38.47
N ALA A 387 -62.07 60.23 -37.14
CA ALA A 387 -62.63 61.34 -36.37
C ALA A 387 -61.61 61.73 -35.28
N PHE A 388 -60.98 62.90 -35.41
CA PHE A 388 -59.77 63.24 -34.65
C PHE A 388 -59.61 64.75 -34.44
N LEU A 389 -58.81 65.11 -33.44
CA LEU A 389 -58.29 66.47 -33.28
C LEU A 389 -57.06 66.64 -34.18
N ASN A 390 -57.00 67.73 -34.96
CA ASN A 390 -55.79 68.12 -35.67
C ASN A 390 -54.80 68.84 -34.71
N ARG A 391 -53.64 69.25 -35.24
CA ARG A 391 -52.60 69.96 -34.47
C ARG A 391 -53.10 71.30 -33.92
N GLU A 392 -54.03 71.95 -34.62
CA GLU A 392 -54.62 73.23 -34.27
C GLU A 392 -55.72 73.12 -33.19
N GLY A 393 -56.22 71.90 -32.93
CA GLY A 393 -57.28 71.62 -31.97
C GLY A 393 -58.69 71.53 -32.56
N ASP A 394 -58.83 71.53 -33.89
CA ASP A 394 -60.12 71.35 -34.57
C ASP A 394 -60.53 69.88 -34.62
N TRP A 395 -61.82 69.62 -34.40
CA TRP A 395 -62.40 68.30 -34.60
C TRP A 395 -62.69 68.04 -36.08
N CYS A 396 -61.91 67.14 -36.66
CA CYS A 396 -62.00 66.73 -38.06
C CYS A 396 -62.71 65.37 -38.17
N CYS A 397 -63.53 65.21 -39.23
CA CYS A 397 -64.13 63.94 -39.61
C CYS A 397 -64.09 63.81 -41.13
N ASN A 398 -63.58 62.68 -41.64
CA ASN A 398 -63.55 62.45 -43.10
C ASN A 398 -64.92 61.99 -43.63
N GLY A 399 -65.86 61.66 -42.74
CA GLY A 399 -67.26 61.38 -43.05
C GLY A 399 -68.19 62.56 -42.72
N LYS A 400 -69.47 62.26 -42.47
CA LYS A 400 -70.44 63.26 -42.03
C LYS A 400 -70.40 63.41 -40.51
N ILE A 401 -70.56 64.65 -40.01
CA ILE A 401 -70.92 64.91 -38.61
C ILE A 401 -72.44 65.08 -38.56
N ILE A 402 -73.12 64.17 -37.88
CA ILE A 402 -74.59 64.14 -37.78
C ILE A 402 -74.96 64.38 -36.30
N PRO A 403 -75.15 65.63 -35.86
CA PRO A 403 -75.63 65.90 -34.51
C PRO A 403 -77.07 65.40 -34.34
N THR A 404 -77.43 65.02 -33.11
CA THR A 404 -78.82 64.68 -32.76
C THR A 404 -79.71 65.91 -32.63
N ASN A 405 -79.11 67.09 -32.48
CA ASN A 405 -79.79 68.37 -32.40
C ASN A 405 -79.07 69.42 -33.26
N TYR A 406 -79.78 70.02 -34.21
CA TYR A 406 -79.28 71.04 -35.13
C TYR A 406 -79.63 72.48 -34.70
N SER A 407 -80.20 72.70 -33.50
CA SER A 407 -80.70 74.03 -33.08
C SER A 407 -79.67 75.15 -33.24
N ASN A 408 -78.41 74.88 -32.87
CA ASN A 408 -77.31 75.83 -32.99
C ASN A 408 -76.86 76.08 -34.45
N PHE A 409 -77.25 75.25 -35.41
CA PHE A 409 -77.02 75.48 -36.85
C PHE A 409 -78.23 76.14 -37.50
N ASP A 410 -79.42 75.63 -37.17
CA ASP A 410 -80.71 76.03 -37.71
C ASP A 410 -81.09 77.48 -37.43
N GLU A 411 -80.52 78.08 -36.38
CA GLU A 411 -80.64 79.50 -36.06
C GLU A 411 -79.78 80.42 -36.94
N ARG A 412 -78.77 79.88 -37.64
CA ARG A 412 -77.81 80.68 -38.42
C ARG A 412 -78.16 80.83 -39.90
N TYR A 413 -79.05 79.98 -40.42
CA TYR A 413 -79.32 79.91 -41.86
C TYR A 413 -80.81 80.03 -42.18
N VAL A 414 -81.11 80.62 -43.34
CA VAL A 414 -82.46 80.59 -43.92
C VAL A 414 -82.73 79.18 -44.45
N LYS A 415 -83.75 78.54 -43.91
CA LYS A 415 -84.17 77.18 -44.29
C LYS A 415 -85.10 77.17 -45.49
N ASP A 416 -85.92 78.22 -45.64
CA ASP A 416 -86.90 78.34 -46.72
C ASP A 416 -87.31 79.81 -46.95
N ILE A 417 -87.86 80.12 -48.12
CA ILE A 417 -88.35 81.44 -48.52
C ILE A 417 -89.71 81.28 -49.19
N ARG A 418 -90.69 82.11 -48.80
CA ARG A 418 -92.04 82.09 -49.40
C ARG A 418 -92.66 83.47 -49.50
N LEU A 419 -93.79 83.54 -50.19
CA LEU A 419 -94.71 84.67 -50.13
C LEU A 419 -95.84 84.41 -49.12
N SER A 420 -96.22 85.43 -48.35
CA SER A 420 -97.33 85.36 -47.39
C SER A 420 -98.68 85.12 -48.06
N THR A 421 -99.74 85.04 -47.25
CA THR A 421 -101.13 85.13 -47.75
C THR A 421 -101.33 86.40 -48.58
N ARG A 422 -102.18 86.29 -49.62
CA ARG A 422 -102.52 87.39 -50.54
C ARG A 422 -103.35 88.46 -49.84
N GLU A 423 -102.93 89.71 -49.95
CA GLU A 423 -103.71 90.89 -49.56
C GLU A 423 -104.16 91.64 -50.81
N GLY A 424 -105.34 92.25 -50.80
CA GLY A 424 -105.86 93.05 -51.91
C GLY A 424 -106.33 94.42 -51.43
N SER A 425 -106.07 95.45 -52.24
CA SER A 425 -106.58 96.81 -52.02
C SER A 425 -107.08 97.37 -53.35
N GLN A 426 -108.18 98.12 -53.27
CA GLN A 426 -108.72 98.85 -54.42
C GLN A 426 -107.79 100.01 -54.78
N VAL A 427 -107.45 100.15 -56.05
CA VAL A 427 -106.52 101.17 -56.55
C VAL A 427 -107.26 102.28 -57.30
N TRP A 428 -108.32 101.95 -58.03
CA TRP A 428 -109.16 102.95 -58.70
C TRP A 428 -110.05 103.69 -57.69
N ASN A 429 -109.84 105.01 -57.54
CA ASN A 429 -110.47 105.86 -56.50
C ASN A 429 -110.36 105.30 -55.06
N GLY A 430 -109.37 104.44 -54.81
CA GLY A 430 -109.12 103.79 -53.54
C GLY A 430 -107.76 104.15 -52.95
N PRO A 431 -107.49 103.77 -51.69
CA PRO A 431 -106.25 104.12 -51.01
C PRO A 431 -105.00 103.41 -51.57
N GLY A 432 -105.17 102.32 -52.34
CA GLY A 432 -104.06 101.54 -52.91
C GLY A 432 -103.09 100.99 -51.86
N TYR A 433 -101.83 100.81 -52.26
CA TYR A 433 -100.72 100.51 -51.36
C TYR A 433 -99.53 101.43 -51.69
N GLY A 434 -98.88 101.98 -50.67
CA GLY A 434 -97.57 102.60 -50.82
C GLY A 434 -96.46 101.56 -50.94
N ASP A 435 -95.28 101.98 -51.42
CA ASP A 435 -94.08 101.16 -51.37
C ASP A 435 -93.74 100.85 -49.90
N GLN A 436 -93.84 99.58 -49.54
CA GLN A 436 -93.77 99.13 -48.16
C GLN A 436 -93.09 97.76 -48.12
N PRO A 437 -91.84 97.67 -47.65
CA PRO A 437 -91.23 96.39 -47.31
C PRO A 437 -92.06 95.67 -46.23
N PRO A 438 -92.25 94.34 -46.31
CA PRO A 438 -91.65 93.34 -47.21
C PRO A 438 -92.45 93.05 -48.51
N TYR A 439 -93.39 93.89 -48.91
CA TYR A 439 -94.43 93.49 -49.87
C TYR A 439 -94.01 93.63 -51.34
N VAL A 440 -94.39 92.64 -52.14
CA VAL A 440 -94.28 92.66 -53.59
C VAL A 440 -95.65 92.47 -54.24
N ILE A 441 -95.86 93.09 -55.41
CA ILE A 441 -97.08 92.88 -56.20
C ILE A 441 -97.09 91.48 -56.78
N THR A 442 -98.21 90.78 -56.61
CA THR A 442 -98.37 89.37 -57.04
C THR A 442 -99.59 89.15 -57.93
N GLY A 443 -100.35 90.20 -58.22
CA GLY A 443 -101.44 90.16 -59.19
C GLY A 443 -102.09 91.52 -59.34
N VAL A 444 -102.68 91.76 -60.50
CA VAL A 444 -103.51 92.92 -60.81
C VAL A 444 -104.81 92.38 -61.37
N LEU A 445 -105.94 92.86 -60.86
CA LEU A 445 -107.27 92.47 -61.31
C LEU A 445 -107.99 93.69 -61.87
N ASN A 446 -108.43 93.57 -63.11
CA ASN A 446 -109.43 94.44 -63.70
C ASN A 446 -110.66 93.57 -64.02
N SER A 447 -111.70 93.69 -63.20
CA SER A 447 -112.92 92.88 -63.30
C SER A 447 -113.85 93.41 -64.38
N ASN A 448 -113.86 94.72 -64.60
CA ASN A 448 -114.75 95.39 -65.56
C ASN A 448 -114.11 95.51 -66.97
N ARG A 449 -112.79 95.26 -67.09
CA ARG A 449 -111.97 95.31 -68.31
C ARG A 449 -111.88 96.68 -68.98
N ASP A 450 -111.97 97.75 -68.21
CA ASP A 450 -111.69 99.11 -68.68
C ASP A 450 -110.17 99.41 -68.74
N GLU A 451 -109.82 100.70 -68.89
CA GLU A 451 -108.42 101.16 -68.97
C GLU A 451 -107.73 101.25 -67.60
N PHE A 452 -108.45 101.04 -66.48
CA PHE A 452 -107.95 101.29 -65.12
C PHE A 452 -108.00 100.01 -64.24
N PRO A 453 -106.90 99.60 -63.59
CA PRO A 453 -106.92 98.43 -62.72
C PRO A 453 -107.76 98.66 -61.45
N ASP A 454 -108.73 97.77 -61.19
CA ASP A 454 -109.61 97.85 -60.02
C ASP A 454 -108.87 97.54 -58.71
N THR A 455 -108.24 96.37 -58.64
CA THR A 455 -107.64 95.82 -57.41
C THR A 455 -106.23 95.34 -57.68
N ILE A 456 -105.30 95.69 -56.79
CA ILE A 456 -103.95 95.15 -56.80
C ILE A 456 -103.76 94.18 -55.63
N TYR A 457 -103.06 93.07 -55.89
CA TYR A 457 -102.72 92.08 -54.89
C TYR A 457 -101.25 92.12 -54.54
N ARG A 458 -100.93 92.11 -53.25
CA ARG A 458 -99.56 92.01 -52.76
C ARG A 458 -99.39 90.85 -51.78
N ARG A 459 -98.15 90.40 -51.61
CA ARG A 459 -97.74 89.41 -50.59
C ARG A 459 -96.41 89.85 -50.00
N ALA A 460 -96.22 89.61 -48.71
CA ALA A 460 -94.94 89.82 -48.04
C ALA A 460 -93.95 88.72 -48.44
N LEU A 461 -92.71 89.09 -48.76
CA LEU A 461 -91.61 88.13 -48.80
C LEU A 461 -91.25 87.70 -47.38
N GLN A 462 -91.25 86.40 -47.13
CA GLN A 462 -90.95 85.80 -45.83
C GLN A 462 -89.77 84.83 -45.92
N LYS A 463 -88.96 84.78 -44.87
CA LYS A 463 -87.87 83.82 -44.68
C LYS A 463 -88.12 82.95 -43.45
N PHE A 464 -87.82 81.66 -43.55
CA PHE A 464 -87.95 80.69 -42.47
C PHE A 464 -86.59 80.47 -41.79
N ILE A 465 -86.50 80.81 -40.51
CA ILE A 465 -85.28 80.62 -39.70
C ILE A 465 -85.71 79.96 -38.39
N ASN A 466 -85.01 78.91 -37.97
CA ASN A 466 -85.25 78.21 -36.70
C ASN A 466 -86.72 77.93 -36.35
N GLY A 467 -87.49 77.38 -37.29
CA GLY A 467 -88.89 77.01 -37.02
C GLY A 467 -89.90 78.16 -37.11
N THR A 468 -89.46 79.40 -37.38
CA THR A 468 -90.32 80.59 -37.41
C THR A 468 -90.23 81.32 -38.75
N TRP A 469 -91.37 81.80 -39.26
CA TRP A 469 -91.44 82.66 -40.46
C TRP A 469 -91.31 84.13 -40.08
N TYR A 470 -90.36 84.82 -40.70
CA TYR A 470 -90.12 86.25 -40.53
C TYR A 470 -90.38 87.00 -41.83
N ASN A 471 -90.97 88.18 -41.73
CA ASN A 471 -91.03 89.12 -42.86
C ASN A 471 -89.61 89.64 -43.17
N VAL A 472 -89.25 89.74 -44.44
CA VAL A 472 -87.94 90.28 -44.84
C VAL A 472 -87.93 91.80 -44.62
N GLY A 473 -87.06 92.30 -43.75
CA GLY A 473 -86.94 93.75 -43.54
C GLY A 473 -86.56 94.49 -44.84
N GLY A 474 -87.10 95.70 -45.01
CA GLY A 474 -86.66 96.63 -46.04
C GLY A 474 -85.30 97.24 -45.72
N LEU A 475 -84.56 97.65 -46.75
CA LEU A 475 -83.34 98.46 -46.60
C LEU A 475 -83.69 99.89 -46.20
#